data_AF-A0A4Q4XR29-F1
#
_entry.id   AF-A0A4Q4XR29-F1
#
_cell.length_a   1.000
_cell.length_b   1.000
_cell.length_c   1.000
_cell.angle_alpha   90.00
_cell.angle_beta   90.00
_cell.angle_gamma   90.00
#
_symmetry.space_group_name_H-M   'P 1'
#
loop_
_entity.id
_entity.type
_entity.pdbx_description
1 polymer ?
#
loop_
_entity_poly.entity_id
_entity_poly.type
_entity_poly.pdbx_seq_one_letter_code
_entity_poly.pdbx_strand_id
1 'polypeptide(L)'
;MASATVVTRPLPTLPEGWSAEKDFNAIGSITASTQRTIEPVGPHFLAHARRARHKRTFSEDDRIQAQESAKKIEKDDDSDVSEPEDPLMLQREAKDWKSQDHYQVLGLSKYRWRATEDQIKRAHRKKVLKHHPDKKAAQGGVEDDNFFKCIQKATEVLLDPVKRRQFDSVDEKADVDPPTKKELQKGNFYKLWGRVFKAESRFSKQQPVPQFGDENSTKEEVEAFYNFWYNFDSWRSFEYLDEDVPDDNENRDQKRHMERKNANARKKKKAEDNARLRKMLDDASAGDERIKRFRQQANAAKNKKKFEREEAERKAKEEARLKKEAEEQAAKEAEEKAKADREAQKKAKEAAKNAVKKNKRVLKGSVKDANYFAAPGTDASAAQIDAVLSDVELVQGKIDADEMAALAGKLNGLKVADEIKAAWSDEVKRLVGAGKLKEGDAKTLA
;
A
#
# COMPACT_ATOMS: atom_id res chain seq x y z
N MET A 1 -2.63 -23.59 76.25
CA MET A 1 -1.48 -22.69 76.52
C MET A 1 -0.33 -23.17 75.64
N ALA A 2 -0.19 -22.62 74.43
CA ALA A 2 0.91 -23.00 73.53
C ALA A 2 2.17 -22.23 73.94
N SER A 3 3.25 -22.95 74.28
CA SER A 3 4.54 -22.35 74.62
C SER A 3 5.19 -21.84 73.34
N ALA A 4 5.53 -20.54 73.29
CA ALA A 4 6.14 -19.93 72.12
C ALA A 4 7.62 -20.32 72.04
N THR A 5 8.02 -21.00 70.96
CA THR A 5 9.41 -21.32 70.68
C THR A 5 10.16 -20.06 70.26
N VAL A 6 11.00 -19.52 71.15
CA VAL A 6 11.88 -18.39 70.83
C VAL A 6 13.09 -18.92 70.06
N VAL A 7 13.15 -18.62 68.76
CA VAL A 7 14.29 -18.94 67.91
C VAL A 7 15.21 -17.72 67.86
N THR A 8 16.32 -17.76 68.61
CA THR A 8 17.38 -16.74 68.51
C THR A 8 18.24 -17.02 67.28
N ARG A 9 17.96 -16.32 66.17
CA ARG A 9 18.88 -16.24 65.03
C ARG A 9 19.82 -15.04 65.25
N PRO A 10 21.13 -15.23 65.42
CA PRO A 10 22.06 -14.11 65.43
C PRO A 10 22.02 -13.43 64.05
N LEU A 11 21.96 -12.10 64.04
CA LEU A 11 22.09 -11.33 62.80
C LEU A 11 23.47 -11.58 62.20
N PRO A 12 23.60 -11.59 60.85
CA PRO A 12 24.90 -11.73 60.20
C PRO A 12 25.85 -10.62 60.64
N THR A 13 27.10 -10.98 60.90
CA THR A 13 28.17 -10.02 61.25
C THR A 13 28.41 -9.08 60.08
N LEU A 14 28.55 -7.79 60.37
CA LEU A 14 28.82 -6.78 59.35
C LEU A 14 30.22 -7.01 58.72
N PRO A 15 30.41 -6.68 57.43
CA PRO A 15 31.70 -6.83 56.76
C PRO A 15 32.82 -6.01 57.42
N GLU A 16 34.05 -6.54 57.42
CA GLU A 16 35.25 -5.80 57.85
C GLU A 16 35.42 -4.54 56.99
N GLY A 17 35.21 -3.37 57.60
CA GLY A 17 35.28 -2.06 56.94
C GLY A 17 34.00 -1.23 57.00
N TRP A 18 32.87 -1.80 57.45
CA TRP A 18 31.63 -1.04 57.61
C TRP A 18 31.74 0.01 58.73
N SER A 19 31.44 1.26 58.39
CA SER A 19 31.39 2.42 59.29
C SER A 19 29.97 3.00 59.32
N ALA A 20 29.38 3.07 60.52
CA ALA A 20 28.00 3.52 60.71
C ALA A 20 27.73 4.94 60.18
N GLU A 21 28.75 5.79 60.07
CA GLU A 21 28.60 7.18 59.61
C GLU A 21 28.74 7.33 58.10
N LYS A 22 29.51 6.45 57.43
CA LYS A 22 29.81 6.55 55.99
C LYS A 22 28.97 5.61 55.13
N ASP A 23 28.61 4.45 55.68
CA ASP A 23 27.98 3.37 54.92
C ASP A 23 26.49 3.20 55.25
N PHE A 24 25.95 3.99 56.19
CA PHE A 24 24.52 4.03 56.47
C PHE A 24 23.80 5.00 55.53
N ASN A 25 23.11 4.45 54.54
CA ASN A 25 22.26 5.22 53.64
C ASN A 25 20.78 4.93 53.97
N ALA A 26 20.11 5.85 54.64
CA ALA A 26 18.70 5.69 55.01
C ALA A 26 17.82 5.68 53.76
N ILE A 27 17.33 4.50 53.37
CA ILE A 27 16.56 4.29 52.13
C ILE A 27 15.09 4.74 52.28
N GLY A 28 14.69 5.16 53.48
CA GLY A 28 13.35 5.66 53.78
C GLY A 28 13.08 5.68 55.29
N SER A 29 12.03 6.38 55.71
CA SER A 29 11.52 6.35 57.08
C SER A 29 10.34 5.38 57.19
N ILE A 30 10.23 4.70 58.32
CA ILE A 30 9.04 3.88 58.61
C ILE A 30 7.88 4.84 58.84
N THR A 31 6.77 4.63 58.11
CA THR A 31 5.55 5.43 58.27
C THR A 31 4.95 5.19 59.65
N ALA A 32 4.42 6.24 60.29
CA ALA A 32 3.83 6.13 61.62
C ALA A 32 2.70 5.09 61.64
N SER A 33 2.61 4.32 62.75
CA SER A 33 1.53 3.34 62.90
C SER A 33 0.17 4.04 62.86
N THR A 34 -0.75 3.48 62.07
CA THR A 34 -2.12 4.00 61.96
C THR A 34 -3.08 2.98 62.55
N GLN A 35 -3.85 3.37 63.56
CA GLN A 35 -4.90 2.53 64.12
C GLN A 35 -6.06 2.47 63.13
N ARG A 36 -6.44 1.25 62.70
CA ARG A 36 -7.55 1.02 61.78
C ARG A 36 -8.58 0.12 62.44
N THR A 37 -9.84 0.49 62.33
CA THR A 37 -10.95 -0.39 62.70
C THR A 37 -11.07 -1.49 61.65
N ILE A 38 -10.98 -2.74 62.07
CA ILE A 38 -11.17 -3.91 61.20
C ILE A 38 -12.59 -4.41 61.42
N GLU A 39 -13.40 -4.37 60.37
CA GLU A 39 -14.71 -4.99 60.40
C GLU A 39 -14.57 -6.49 60.09
N PRO A 40 -15.25 -7.36 60.84
CA PRO A 40 -15.25 -8.78 60.53
C PRO A 40 -16.06 -8.99 59.24
N VAL A 41 -15.36 -9.31 58.15
CA VAL A 41 -15.95 -9.54 56.84
C VAL A 41 -15.65 -10.96 56.35
N GLY A 42 -16.44 -11.43 55.39
CA GLY A 42 -16.18 -12.68 54.68
C GLY A 42 -17.00 -13.89 55.15
N PRO A 43 -16.79 -15.05 54.48
CA PRO A 43 -17.70 -16.19 54.59
C PRO A 43 -17.83 -16.75 56.02
N HIS A 44 -16.73 -16.76 56.78
CA HIS A 44 -16.71 -17.32 58.13
C HIS A 44 -17.45 -16.44 59.15
N PHE A 45 -17.32 -15.11 59.04
CA PHE A 45 -18.09 -14.18 59.88
C PHE A 45 -19.58 -14.27 59.54
N LEU A 46 -19.94 -14.29 58.25
CA LEU A 46 -21.34 -14.45 57.83
C LEU A 46 -21.93 -15.78 58.31
N ALA A 47 -21.16 -16.86 58.29
CA ALA A 47 -21.59 -18.16 58.83
C ALA A 47 -21.78 -18.10 60.36
N HIS A 48 -20.88 -17.44 61.10
CA HIS A 48 -21.04 -17.22 62.54
C HIS A 48 -22.28 -16.37 62.85
N ALA A 49 -22.46 -15.24 62.15
CA ALA A 49 -23.61 -14.36 62.31
C ALA A 49 -24.93 -15.08 62.00
N ARG A 50 -24.96 -15.92 60.94
CA ARG A 50 -26.11 -16.76 60.60
C ARG A 50 -26.43 -17.74 61.72
N ARG A 51 -25.44 -18.50 62.20
CA ARG A 51 -25.62 -19.45 63.32
C ARG A 51 -26.14 -18.76 64.57
N ALA A 52 -25.56 -17.62 64.94
CA ALA A 52 -25.96 -16.82 66.08
C ALA A 52 -27.41 -16.30 65.93
N ARG A 53 -27.77 -15.76 64.76
CA ARG A 53 -29.11 -15.26 64.46
C ARG A 53 -30.16 -16.37 64.52
N HIS A 54 -29.84 -17.55 64.00
CA HIS A 54 -30.78 -18.67 63.93
C HIS A 54 -30.71 -19.62 65.13
N LYS A 55 -29.83 -19.35 66.12
CA LYS A 55 -29.58 -20.19 67.30
C LYS A 55 -29.30 -21.65 66.93
N ARG A 56 -28.47 -21.86 65.91
CA ARG A 56 -28.11 -23.20 65.39
C ARG A 56 -26.73 -23.61 65.86
N THR A 57 -26.58 -24.90 66.15
CA THR A 57 -25.24 -25.50 66.29
C THR A 57 -24.52 -25.55 64.94
N PHE A 58 -23.21 -25.79 64.96
CA PHE A 58 -22.41 -25.92 63.74
C PHE A 58 -22.92 -27.03 62.82
N SER A 59 -23.20 -28.22 63.38
CA SER A 59 -23.69 -29.38 62.64
C SER A 59 -25.09 -29.18 62.06
N GLU A 60 -25.99 -28.50 62.79
CA GLU A 60 -27.33 -28.19 62.31
C GLU A 60 -27.31 -27.16 61.18
N ASP A 61 -26.52 -26.09 61.30
CA ASP A 61 -26.41 -25.08 60.25
C ASP A 61 -25.75 -25.66 58.99
N ASP A 62 -24.71 -26.49 59.14
CA ASP A 62 -24.07 -27.19 58.01
C ASP A 62 -25.06 -28.12 57.30
N ARG A 63 -25.87 -28.89 58.03
CA ARG A 63 -26.91 -29.75 57.45
C ARG A 63 -27.97 -28.93 56.70
N ILE A 64 -28.42 -27.81 57.27
CA ILE A 64 -29.44 -26.95 56.65
C ILE A 64 -28.86 -26.25 55.42
N GLN A 65 -27.62 -25.76 55.48
CA GLN A 65 -26.95 -25.16 54.33
C GLN A 65 -26.69 -26.16 53.22
N ALA A 66 -26.34 -27.42 53.56
CA ALA A 66 -26.22 -28.49 52.59
C ALA A 66 -27.58 -28.81 51.92
N GLN A 67 -28.66 -28.87 52.70
CA GLN A 67 -30.03 -29.07 52.17
C GLN A 67 -30.50 -27.90 51.30
N GLU A 68 -30.28 -26.65 51.71
CA GLU A 68 -30.59 -25.46 50.91
C GLU A 68 -29.78 -25.43 49.62
N SER A 69 -28.50 -25.81 49.66
CA SER A 69 -27.65 -25.91 48.48
C SER A 69 -28.14 -27.00 47.52
N ALA A 70 -28.53 -28.17 48.03
CA ALA A 70 -29.13 -29.24 47.23
C ALA A 70 -30.46 -28.80 46.59
N LYS A 71 -31.32 -28.15 47.37
CA LYS A 71 -32.61 -27.62 46.88
C LYS A 71 -32.45 -26.50 45.85
N LYS A 72 -31.41 -25.67 45.99
CA LYS A 72 -31.06 -24.65 45.00
C LYS A 72 -30.61 -25.29 43.68
N ILE A 73 -29.83 -26.36 43.74
CA ILE A 73 -29.40 -27.12 42.56
C ILE A 73 -30.61 -27.78 41.86
N GLU A 74 -31.57 -28.32 42.61
CA GLU A 74 -32.82 -28.86 42.05
C GLU A 74 -33.71 -27.77 41.43
N LYS A 75 -33.76 -26.56 41.98
CA LYS A 75 -34.52 -25.45 41.36
C LYS A 75 -33.88 -24.91 40.09
N ASP A 76 -32.55 -24.91 40.01
CA ASP A 76 -31.81 -24.58 38.79
C ASP A 76 -31.95 -25.67 37.70
N ASP A 77 -32.56 -26.83 38.02
CA ASP A 77 -32.83 -27.94 37.09
C ASP A 77 -33.77 -27.51 35.95
N ASP A 78 -34.74 -26.64 36.25
CA ASP A 78 -35.81 -26.22 35.33
C ASP A 78 -35.39 -25.12 34.34
N SER A 79 -34.30 -24.38 34.60
CA SER A 79 -34.10 -23.10 33.91
C SER A 79 -33.07 -23.04 32.79
N ASP A 80 -32.12 -23.98 32.62
CA ASP A 80 -31.17 -23.84 31.46
C ASP A 80 -30.25 -25.04 31.07
N VAL A 81 -30.27 -26.19 31.75
CA VAL A 81 -29.24 -27.24 31.52
C VAL A 81 -29.78 -28.68 31.66
N SER A 82 -30.95 -28.97 31.10
CA SER A 82 -31.42 -30.37 30.99
C SER A 82 -31.71 -30.69 29.53
N GLU A 83 -30.65 -30.98 28.78
CA GLU A 83 -30.80 -31.63 27.48
C GLU A 83 -31.29 -33.08 27.70
N PRO A 84 -32.28 -33.57 26.93
CA PRO A 84 -32.75 -34.94 27.06
C PRO A 84 -31.60 -35.93 26.84
N GLU A 85 -31.47 -36.88 27.77
CA GLU A 85 -30.44 -37.91 27.71
C GLU A 85 -30.83 -38.97 26.69
N ASP A 86 -30.02 -39.11 25.64
CA ASP A 86 -30.17 -40.18 24.66
C ASP A 86 -29.88 -41.54 25.34
N PRO A 87 -30.78 -42.53 25.26
CA PRO A 87 -30.56 -43.88 25.77
C PRO A 87 -29.24 -44.52 25.30
N LEU A 88 -28.76 -44.22 24.09
CA LEU A 88 -27.49 -44.72 23.57
C LEU A 88 -26.28 -44.08 24.28
N MET A 89 -26.42 -42.86 24.81
CA MET A 89 -25.37 -42.20 25.57
C MET A 89 -25.15 -42.87 26.94
N LEU A 90 -26.23 -43.37 27.55
CA LEU A 90 -26.21 -44.04 28.85
C LEU A 90 -25.55 -45.43 28.80
N GLN A 91 -25.52 -46.06 27.62
CA GLN A 91 -24.89 -47.36 27.37
C GLN A 91 -23.41 -47.26 27.00
N ARG A 92 -22.83 -46.05 26.96
CA ARG A 92 -21.42 -45.86 26.58
C ARG A 92 -20.47 -46.43 27.63
N GLU A 93 -19.50 -47.18 27.17
CA GLU A 93 -18.43 -47.72 28.02
C GLU A 93 -17.35 -46.67 28.31
N ALA A 94 -16.86 -46.62 29.54
CA ALA A 94 -15.80 -45.69 29.95
C ALA A 94 -14.47 -45.90 29.22
N LYS A 95 -14.25 -47.10 28.67
CA LYS A 95 -13.04 -47.45 27.93
C LYS A 95 -12.91 -46.68 26.62
N ASP A 96 -14.03 -46.35 25.98
CA ASP A 96 -14.08 -45.59 24.72
C ASP A 96 -14.23 -44.08 24.95
N TRP A 97 -13.60 -43.54 26.00
CA TRP A 97 -13.73 -42.13 26.35
C TRP A 97 -13.17 -41.15 25.30
N LYS A 98 -12.28 -41.61 24.41
CA LYS A 98 -11.72 -40.79 23.32
C LYS A 98 -12.76 -40.51 22.22
N SER A 99 -13.73 -41.39 22.01
CA SER A 99 -14.80 -41.21 21.01
C SER A 99 -16.05 -40.53 21.62
N GLN A 100 -15.96 -40.12 22.89
CA GLN A 100 -17.07 -39.51 23.61
C GLN A 100 -17.11 -38.00 23.43
N ASP A 101 -18.33 -37.49 23.34
CA ASP A 101 -18.58 -36.06 23.36
C ASP A 101 -18.73 -35.60 24.82
N HIS A 102 -17.64 -35.07 25.38
CA HIS A 102 -17.60 -34.65 26.78
C HIS A 102 -18.62 -33.56 27.12
N TYR A 103 -18.94 -32.67 26.16
CA TYR A 103 -19.97 -31.66 26.38
C TYR A 103 -21.36 -32.30 26.43
N GLN A 104 -21.65 -33.26 25.54
CA GLN A 104 -22.93 -33.96 25.54
C GLN A 104 -23.13 -34.80 26.80
N VAL A 105 -22.07 -35.47 27.29
CA VAL A 105 -22.12 -36.23 28.56
C VAL A 105 -22.53 -35.34 29.74
N LEU A 106 -22.02 -34.10 29.79
CA LEU A 106 -22.40 -33.12 30.79
C LEU A 106 -23.72 -32.37 30.50
N GLY A 107 -24.33 -32.55 29.33
CA GLY A 107 -25.53 -31.81 28.91
C GLY A 107 -25.25 -30.33 28.55
N LEU A 108 -24.05 -30.07 28.04
CA LEU A 108 -23.57 -28.76 27.60
C LEU A 108 -23.43 -28.68 26.07
N SER A 109 -24.16 -29.51 25.32
CA SER A 109 -24.03 -29.59 23.85
C SER A 109 -24.37 -28.27 23.16
N LYS A 110 -25.26 -27.45 23.73
CA LYS A 110 -25.58 -26.09 23.27
C LYS A 110 -24.44 -25.09 23.48
N TYR A 111 -23.67 -25.23 24.55
CA TYR A 111 -22.63 -24.28 24.94
C TYR A 111 -21.26 -24.62 24.36
N ARG A 112 -20.87 -25.91 24.31
CA ARG A 112 -19.58 -26.38 23.74
C ARG A 112 -18.38 -25.59 24.29
N TRP A 113 -17.46 -25.20 23.41
CA TRP A 113 -16.31 -24.34 23.67
C TRP A 113 -16.66 -22.99 24.33
N ARG A 114 -17.93 -22.54 24.27
CA ARG A 114 -18.38 -21.32 24.97
C ARG A 114 -18.82 -21.57 26.42
N ALA A 115 -18.87 -22.83 26.86
CA ALA A 115 -19.24 -23.17 28.23
C ALA A 115 -18.21 -22.58 29.22
N THR A 116 -18.70 -21.86 30.21
CA THR A 116 -17.87 -21.33 31.29
C THR A 116 -17.47 -22.44 32.25
N GLU A 117 -16.37 -22.26 32.97
CA GLU A 117 -15.91 -23.21 33.99
C GLU A 117 -17.00 -23.46 35.05
N ASP A 118 -17.75 -22.43 35.43
CA ASP A 118 -18.86 -22.54 36.37
C ASP A 118 -20.05 -23.33 35.82
N GLN A 119 -20.34 -23.23 34.52
CA GLN A 119 -21.33 -24.08 33.87
C GLN A 119 -20.89 -25.54 33.87
N ILE A 120 -19.61 -25.81 33.59
CA ILE A 120 -19.04 -27.16 33.63
C ILE A 120 -19.12 -27.76 35.04
N LYS A 121 -18.70 -27.01 36.07
CA LYS A 121 -18.78 -27.44 37.47
C LYS A 121 -20.22 -27.69 37.93
N ARG A 122 -21.17 -26.84 37.53
CA ARG A 122 -22.60 -27.02 37.83
C ARG A 122 -23.17 -28.26 37.16
N ALA A 123 -22.90 -28.44 35.87
CA ALA A 123 -23.34 -29.58 35.09
C ALA A 123 -22.79 -30.90 35.66
N HIS A 124 -21.50 -30.94 36.04
CA HIS A 124 -20.89 -32.08 36.71
C HIS A 124 -21.61 -32.44 38.01
N ARG A 125 -21.82 -31.47 38.93
CA ARG A 125 -22.53 -31.73 40.19
C ARG A 125 -23.92 -32.30 39.96
N LYS A 126 -24.65 -31.76 38.97
CA LYS A 126 -25.98 -32.23 38.58
C LYS A 126 -25.96 -33.67 38.06
N LYS A 127 -25.05 -33.98 37.14
CA LYS A 127 -24.91 -35.33 36.55
C LYS A 127 -24.47 -36.38 37.58
N VAL A 128 -23.55 -36.03 38.48
CA VAL A 128 -23.12 -36.89 39.58
C VAL A 128 -24.30 -37.23 40.50
N LEU A 129 -25.11 -36.25 40.91
CA LEU A 129 -26.27 -36.49 41.76
C LEU A 129 -27.35 -37.35 41.10
N LYS A 130 -27.47 -37.27 39.76
CA LYS A 130 -28.46 -38.03 38.99
C LYS A 130 -28.02 -39.48 38.73
N HIS A 131 -26.74 -39.68 38.42
CA HIS A 131 -26.21 -40.98 37.99
C HIS A 131 -25.26 -41.62 39.01
N HIS A 132 -25.27 -41.17 40.27
CA HIS A 132 -24.45 -41.76 41.31
C HIS A 132 -24.73 -43.27 41.44
N PRO A 133 -23.70 -44.14 41.54
CA PRO A 133 -23.89 -45.59 41.62
C PRO A 133 -24.80 -45.98 42.79
N ASP A 134 -24.62 -45.37 43.97
CA ASP A 134 -25.46 -45.60 45.16
C ASP A 134 -26.96 -45.35 44.92
N LYS A 135 -27.30 -44.28 44.18
CA LYS A 135 -28.70 -43.94 43.88
C LYS A 135 -29.31 -44.88 42.84
N LYS A 136 -28.50 -45.36 41.89
CA LYS A 136 -28.93 -46.36 40.90
C LYS A 136 -29.13 -47.73 41.52
N ALA A 137 -28.24 -48.14 42.44
CA ALA A 137 -28.37 -49.37 43.21
C ALA A 137 -29.66 -49.36 44.06
N ALA A 138 -29.98 -48.21 44.70
CA ALA A 138 -31.22 -48.03 45.43
C ALA A 138 -32.50 -48.10 44.56
N GLN A 139 -32.38 -47.90 43.24
CA GLN A 139 -33.49 -47.99 42.27
C GLN A 139 -33.61 -49.37 41.60
N GLY A 140 -32.80 -50.36 42.01
CA GLY A 140 -32.82 -51.71 41.45
C GLY A 140 -32.20 -51.82 40.05
N GLY A 141 -31.38 -50.84 39.65
CA GLY A 141 -30.64 -50.88 38.39
C GLY A 141 -29.46 -51.85 38.44
N VAL A 142 -29.01 -52.31 37.27
CA VAL A 142 -27.75 -53.06 37.13
C VAL A 142 -26.59 -52.19 37.62
N GLU A 143 -25.59 -52.79 38.28
CA GLU A 143 -24.31 -52.19 38.72
C GLU A 143 -23.46 -51.73 37.52
N ASP A 144 -23.99 -50.79 36.72
CA ASP A 144 -23.32 -50.20 35.58
C ASP A 144 -22.87 -48.77 35.92
N ASP A 145 -21.63 -48.70 36.41
CA ASP A 145 -20.92 -47.48 36.75
C ASP A 145 -20.14 -46.89 35.55
N ASN A 146 -20.28 -47.46 34.35
CA ASN A 146 -19.60 -46.96 33.14
C ASN A 146 -19.99 -45.52 32.83
N PHE A 147 -21.29 -45.20 32.85
CA PHE A 147 -21.75 -43.84 32.57
C PHE A 147 -21.24 -42.83 33.61
N PHE A 148 -21.12 -43.25 34.88
CA PHE A 148 -20.57 -42.41 35.93
C PHE A 148 -19.08 -42.13 35.70
N LYS A 149 -18.30 -43.14 35.28
CA LYS A 149 -16.90 -42.98 34.86
C LYS A 149 -16.78 -42.06 33.63
N CYS A 150 -17.72 -42.13 32.67
CA CYS A 150 -17.79 -41.19 31.54
C CYS A 150 -18.00 -39.73 32.01
N ILE A 151 -18.88 -39.49 33.00
CA ILE A 151 -19.10 -38.16 33.59
C ILE A 151 -17.81 -37.64 34.26
N GLN A 152 -17.12 -38.49 35.02
CA GLN A 152 -15.86 -38.14 35.65
C GLN A 152 -14.81 -37.76 34.60
N LYS A 153 -14.67 -38.58 33.55
CA LYS A 153 -13.70 -38.34 32.48
C LYS A 153 -14.01 -37.06 31.69
N ALA A 154 -15.28 -36.82 31.37
CA ALA A 154 -15.72 -35.61 30.70
C ALA A 154 -15.39 -34.36 31.53
N THR A 155 -15.57 -34.41 32.84
CA THR A 155 -15.24 -33.31 33.73
C THR A 155 -13.73 -33.10 33.83
N GLU A 156 -12.94 -34.17 33.93
CA GLU A 156 -11.47 -34.10 33.93
C GLU A 156 -10.94 -33.40 32.67
N VAL A 157 -11.48 -33.75 31.50
CA VAL A 157 -11.08 -33.16 30.21
C VAL A 157 -11.53 -31.70 30.10
N LEU A 158 -12.77 -31.39 30.46
CA LEU A 158 -13.34 -30.05 30.25
C LEU A 158 -12.93 -29.02 31.30
N LEU A 159 -12.53 -29.46 32.50
CA LEU A 159 -12.11 -28.55 33.57
C LEU A 159 -10.64 -28.15 33.45
N ASP A 160 -9.79 -29.02 32.91
CA ASP A 160 -8.39 -28.72 32.61
C ASP A 160 -8.29 -27.88 31.32
N PRO A 161 -7.78 -26.64 31.38
CA PRO A 161 -7.71 -25.77 30.20
C PRO A 161 -6.90 -26.36 29.04
N VAL A 162 -5.86 -27.15 29.32
CA VAL A 162 -5.00 -27.77 28.31
C VAL A 162 -5.72 -28.92 27.64
N LYS A 163 -6.29 -29.85 28.43
CA LYS A 163 -7.04 -31.00 27.88
C LYS A 163 -8.30 -30.55 27.16
N ARG A 164 -9.00 -29.54 27.68
CA ARG A 164 -10.16 -28.93 27.03
C ARG A 164 -9.78 -28.37 25.67
N ARG A 165 -8.67 -27.64 25.59
CA ARG A 165 -8.19 -27.09 24.32
C ARG A 165 -7.78 -28.18 23.32
N GLN A 166 -7.17 -29.26 23.79
CA GLN A 166 -6.86 -30.42 22.93
C GLN A 166 -8.14 -31.05 22.37
N PHE A 167 -9.15 -31.24 23.21
CA PHE A 167 -10.46 -31.75 22.78
C PHE A 167 -11.18 -30.79 21.83
N ASP A 168 -11.27 -29.50 22.18
CA ASP A 168 -11.90 -28.46 21.36
C ASP A 168 -11.23 -28.32 19.98
N SER A 169 -9.95 -28.72 19.84
CA SER A 169 -9.25 -28.70 18.55
C SER A 169 -9.81 -29.69 17.52
N VAL A 170 -10.54 -30.71 17.98
CA VAL A 170 -11.07 -31.81 17.15
C VAL A 170 -12.57 -32.03 17.36
N ASP A 171 -13.27 -31.06 17.96
CA ASP A 171 -14.73 -31.12 18.17
C ASP A 171 -15.49 -30.88 16.85
N GLU A 172 -15.70 -31.97 16.11
CA GLU A 172 -16.40 -32.01 14.81
C GLU A 172 -17.83 -31.46 14.89
N LYS A 173 -18.53 -31.67 16.01
CA LYS A 173 -19.92 -31.23 16.16
C LYS A 173 -20.07 -29.72 16.30
N ALA A 174 -18.97 -29.01 16.52
CA ALA A 174 -18.95 -27.56 16.54
C ALA A 174 -18.36 -26.96 15.25
N ASP A 175 -17.92 -27.81 14.31
CA ASP A 175 -17.57 -27.39 12.97
C ASP A 175 -18.84 -27.14 12.13
N VAL A 176 -18.74 -26.21 11.18
CA VAL A 176 -19.83 -25.84 10.28
C VAL A 176 -19.33 -26.09 8.87
N ASP A 177 -19.98 -27.02 8.18
CA ASP A 177 -19.59 -27.39 6.84
C ASP A 177 -19.75 -26.23 5.84
N PRO A 178 -18.85 -26.11 4.85
CA PRO A 178 -19.01 -25.17 3.76
C PRO A 178 -20.35 -25.37 3.02
N PRO A 179 -21.03 -24.28 2.61
CA PRO A 179 -22.31 -24.38 1.93
C PRO A 179 -22.17 -25.10 0.59
N THR A 180 -23.12 -25.99 0.29
CA THR A 180 -23.19 -26.69 -0.98
C THR A 180 -23.60 -25.75 -2.11
N LYS A 181 -23.24 -26.09 -3.35
CA LYS A 181 -23.64 -25.30 -4.54
C LYS A 181 -25.16 -25.11 -4.64
N LYS A 182 -25.95 -26.11 -4.21
CA LYS A 182 -27.43 -26.05 -4.20
C LYS A 182 -27.95 -25.05 -3.17
N GLU A 183 -27.28 -24.91 -2.02
CA GLU A 183 -27.65 -23.93 -1.00
C GLU A 183 -27.29 -22.51 -1.44
N LEU A 184 -26.12 -22.33 -2.08
CA LEU A 184 -25.70 -21.04 -2.63
C LEU A 184 -26.65 -20.53 -3.72
N GLN A 185 -27.24 -21.43 -4.52
CA GLN A 185 -28.26 -21.07 -5.52
C GLN A 185 -29.56 -20.53 -4.90
N LYS A 186 -29.86 -20.86 -3.64
CA LYS A 186 -31.02 -20.32 -2.90
C LYS A 186 -30.75 -18.93 -2.30
N GLY A 187 -29.57 -18.35 -2.56
CA GLY A 187 -29.14 -17.05 -2.04
C GLY A 187 -28.42 -17.14 -0.68
N ASN A 188 -28.32 -16.01 0.03
CA ASN A 188 -27.70 -15.89 1.35
C ASN A 188 -26.18 -16.23 1.40
N PHE A 189 -25.45 -16.02 0.30
CA PHE A 189 -24.02 -16.30 0.20
C PHE A 189 -23.22 -15.82 1.43
N TYR A 190 -23.35 -14.55 1.80
CA TYR A 190 -22.60 -13.93 2.90
C TYR A 190 -22.98 -14.48 4.27
N LYS A 191 -24.26 -14.79 4.49
CA LYS A 191 -24.72 -15.36 5.75
C LYS A 191 -24.24 -16.81 5.92
N LEU A 192 -24.25 -17.59 4.84
CA LEU A 192 -23.80 -18.98 4.86
C LEU A 192 -22.29 -19.06 5.10
N TRP A 193 -21.49 -18.40 4.27
CA TRP A 193 -20.03 -18.36 4.43
C TRP A 193 -19.60 -17.65 5.71
N GLY A 194 -20.29 -16.58 6.12
CA GLY A 194 -20.01 -15.88 7.37
C GLY A 194 -20.15 -16.79 8.61
N ARG A 195 -21.08 -17.76 8.60
CA ARG A 195 -21.20 -18.75 9.69
C ARG A 195 -20.02 -19.72 9.72
N VAL A 196 -19.56 -20.17 8.56
CA VAL A 196 -18.40 -21.06 8.41
C VAL A 196 -17.13 -20.36 8.92
N PHE A 197 -16.84 -19.16 8.42
CA PHE A 197 -15.67 -18.40 8.86
C PHE A 197 -15.73 -18.01 10.34
N LYS A 198 -16.92 -17.73 10.89
CA LYS A 198 -17.11 -17.50 12.33
C LYS A 198 -16.89 -18.75 13.17
N ALA A 199 -17.21 -19.94 12.65
CA ALA A 199 -16.90 -21.19 13.32
C ALA A 199 -15.39 -21.43 13.30
N GLU A 200 -14.73 -21.24 12.15
CA GLU A 200 -13.29 -21.45 12.02
C GLU A 200 -12.44 -20.40 12.73
N SER A 201 -12.96 -19.17 12.91
CA SER A 201 -12.22 -18.08 13.58
C SER A 201 -11.83 -18.42 15.02
N ARG A 202 -12.56 -19.35 15.66
CA ARG A 202 -12.23 -19.83 17.02
C ARG A 202 -10.84 -20.44 17.10
N PHE A 203 -10.31 -20.93 15.98
CA PHE A 203 -8.99 -21.56 15.90
C PHE A 203 -7.85 -20.59 15.62
N SER A 204 -8.13 -19.31 15.38
CA SER A 204 -7.06 -18.36 15.08
C SER A 204 -6.23 -18.02 16.32
N LYS A 205 -4.90 -18.02 16.16
CA LYS A 205 -3.98 -17.43 17.14
C LYS A 205 -3.96 -15.90 17.09
N GLN A 206 -4.32 -15.32 15.96
CA GLN A 206 -4.24 -13.89 15.72
C GLN A 206 -5.62 -13.25 15.93
N GLN A 207 -5.67 -12.15 16.69
CA GLN A 207 -6.89 -11.41 16.99
C GLN A 207 -6.63 -9.90 16.79
N PRO A 208 -7.61 -9.11 16.32
CA PRO A 208 -8.97 -9.51 15.97
C PRO A 208 -9.05 -10.22 14.61
N VAL A 209 -9.93 -11.23 14.50
CA VAL A 209 -10.21 -11.90 13.22
C VAL A 209 -11.14 -11.02 12.36
N PRO A 210 -10.76 -10.68 11.11
CA PRO A 210 -11.63 -9.96 10.19
C PRO A 210 -12.93 -10.72 9.91
N GLN A 211 -14.05 -10.00 9.87
CA GLN A 211 -15.35 -10.58 9.54
C GLN A 211 -15.52 -10.71 8.02
N PHE A 212 -16.33 -11.67 7.57
CA PHE A 212 -16.59 -11.89 6.14
C PHE A 212 -17.28 -10.71 5.45
N GLY A 213 -18.01 -9.90 6.22
CA GLY A 213 -18.75 -8.75 5.73
C GLY A 213 -20.04 -9.12 4.99
N ASP A 214 -20.49 -8.20 4.17
CA ASP A 214 -21.72 -8.22 3.38
C ASP A 214 -21.46 -7.77 1.92
N GLU A 215 -22.51 -7.61 1.14
CA GLU A 215 -22.48 -7.17 -0.26
C GLU A 215 -21.86 -5.78 -0.47
N ASN A 216 -21.92 -4.92 0.56
CA ASN A 216 -21.49 -3.53 0.49
C ASN A 216 -20.09 -3.31 1.07
N SER A 217 -19.43 -4.37 1.53
CA SER A 217 -18.08 -4.29 2.08
C SER A 217 -17.10 -3.74 1.05
N THR A 218 -16.21 -2.88 1.52
CA THR A 218 -15.22 -2.20 0.68
C THR A 218 -14.18 -3.18 0.15
N LYS A 219 -13.47 -2.77 -0.89
CA LYS A 219 -12.42 -3.60 -1.48
C LYS A 219 -11.32 -3.90 -0.47
N GLU A 220 -10.95 -2.91 0.32
CA GLU A 220 -9.92 -2.97 1.34
C GLU A 220 -10.29 -3.96 2.45
N GLU A 221 -11.55 -3.95 2.91
CA GLU A 221 -12.05 -4.90 3.91
C GLU A 221 -12.05 -6.34 3.38
N VAL A 222 -12.48 -6.53 2.14
CA VAL A 222 -12.49 -7.86 1.49
C VAL A 222 -11.07 -8.37 1.29
N GLU A 223 -10.14 -7.54 0.79
CA GLU A 223 -8.74 -7.89 0.65
C GLU A 223 -8.09 -8.21 2.01
N ALA A 224 -8.35 -7.40 3.04
CA ALA A 224 -7.85 -7.67 4.39
C ALA A 224 -8.36 -9.01 4.94
N PHE A 225 -9.65 -9.32 4.73
CA PHE A 225 -10.24 -10.60 5.08
C PHE A 225 -9.52 -11.76 4.40
N TYR A 226 -9.46 -11.78 3.07
CA TYR A 226 -8.86 -12.89 2.34
C TYR A 226 -7.36 -13.03 2.64
N ASN A 227 -6.63 -11.92 2.77
CA ASN A 227 -5.22 -11.94 3.16
C ASN A 227 -4.99 -12.54 4.54
N PHE A 228 -5.85 -12.23 5.52
CA PHE A 228 -5.81 -12.84 6.84
C PHE A 228 -6.02 -14.37 6.74
N TRP A 229 -7.04 -14.81 6.00
CA TRP A 229 -7.38 -16.23 5.90
C TRP A 229 -6.40 -17.05 5.06
N TYR A 230 -5.76 -16.47 4.04
CA TYR A 230 -4.67 -17.13 3.31
C TYR A 230 -3.41 -17.32 4.18
N ASN A 231 -3.24 -16.46 5.20
CA ASN A 231 -2.16 -16.54 6.19
C ASN A 231 -2.65 -17.05 7.55
N PHE A 232 -3.77 -17.79 7.59
CA PHE A 232 -4.40 -18.21 8.82
C PHE A 232 -3.47 -19.10 9.66
N ASP A 233 -3.20 -18.68 10.90
CA ASP A 233 -2.42 -19.46 11.86
C ASP A 233 -3.35 -20.10 12.90
N SER A 234 -3.59 -21.40 12.72
CA SER A 234 -4.45 -22.21 13.58
C SER A 234 -3.72 -22.67 14.84
N TRP A 235 -4.39 -22.59 16.00
CA TRP A 235 -3.91 -23.22 17.21
C TRP A 235 -4.26 -24.70 17.37
N ARG A 236 -5.07 -25.29 16.47
CA ARG A 236 -5.45 -26.71 16.54
C ARG A 236 -4.20 -27.58 16.70
N SER A 237 -4.16 -28.41 17.75
CA SER A 237 -3.00 -29.27 18.05
C SER A 237 -3.16 -30.68 17.53
N PHE A 238 -4.40 -31.19 17.45
CA PHE A 238 -4.75 -32.59 17.11
C PHE A 238 -4.19 -33.63 18.08
N GLU A 239 -3.71 -33.19 19.25
CA GLU A 239 -3.07 -34.03 20.26
C GLU A 239 -4.06 -34.95 20.98
N TYR A 240 -5.32 -34.56 21.07
CA TYR A 240 -6.39 -35.43 21.58
C TYR A 240 -6.51 -36.75 20.80
N LEU A 241 -6.10 -36.75 19.53
CA LEU A 241 -6.14 -37.89 18.65
C LEU A 241 -4.82 -38.67 18.58
N ASP A 242 -3.89 -38.42 19.52
CA ASP A 242 -2.70 -39.25 19.67
C ASP A 242 -3.13 -40.67 20.09
N GLU A 243 -2.71 -41.68 19.31
CA GLU A 243 -3.09 -43.08 19.54
C GLU A 243 -2.29 -43.68 20.71
N ASP A 244 -0.98 -43.44 20.72
CA ASP A 244 -0.05 -44.02 21.69
C ASP A 244 0.16 -43.03 22.85
N VAL A 245 -0.30 -43.35 24.06
CA VAL A 245 0.02 -42.54 25.26
C VAL A 245 1.15 -43.27 25.99
N PRO A 246 2.37 -42.70 26.06
CA PRO A 246 3.48 -43.38 26.72
C PRO A 246 3.15 -43.68 28.18
N ASP A 247 3.36 -44.93 28.59
CA ASP A 247 3.22 -45.34 29.98
C ASP A 247 4.49 -44.93 30.75
N ASP A 248 4.34 -44.57 32.02
CA ASP A 248 5.44 -44.12 32.87
C ASP A 248 6.46 -45.24 33.12
N ASN A 249 6.09 -46.50 32.88
CA ASN A 249 6.94 -47.67 33.06
C ASN A 249 7.70 -48.13 31.78
N GLU A 250 7.61 -47.39 30.68
CA GLU A 250 8.25 -47.75 29.40
C GLU A 250 9.70 -47.26 29.28
N ASN A 251 10.53 -47.99 28.51
CA ASN A 251 11.91 -47.58 28.27
C ASN A 251 11.95 -46.25 27.48
N ARG A 252 12.93 -45.39 27.78
CA ARG A 252 13.12 -44.06 27.17
C ARG A 252 13.07 -44.09 25.64
N ASP A 253 13.66 -45.11 25.02
CA ASP A 253 13.67 -45.23 23.55
C ASP A 253 12.27 -45.56 22.98
N GLN A 254 11.47 -46.35 23.70
CA GLN A 254 10.09 -46.63 23.33
C GLN A 254 9.24 -45.36 23.43
N LYS A 255 9.36 -44.63 24.54
CA LYS A 255 8.72 -43.31 24.73
C LYS A 255 9.04 -42.35 23.59
N ARG A 256 10.32 -42.20 23.24
CA ARG A 256 10.76 -41.35 22.12
C ARG A 256 10.20 -41.82 20.78
N HIS A 257 10.12 -43.12 20.55
CA HIS A 257 9.57 -43.68 19.33
C HIS A 257 8.08 -43.33 19.17
N MET A 258 7.28 -43.50 20.24
CA MET A 258 5.85 -43.16 20.24
C MET A 258 5.61 -41.66 20.09
N GLU A 259 6.35 -40.82 20.83
CA GLU A 259 6.27 -39.37 20.69
C GLU A 259 6.54 -38.91 19.25
N ARG A 260 7.50 -39.55 18.56
CA ARG A 260 7.79 -39.30 17.15
C ARG A 260 6.64 -39.75 16.24
N LYS A 261 6.03 -40.92 16.49
CA LYS A 261 4.87 -41.42 15.74
C LYS A 261 3.68 -40.46 15.87
N ASN A 262 3.34 -40.04 17.09
CA ASN A 262 2.29 -39.07 17.35
C ASN A 262 2.60 -37.71 16.72
N ALA A 263 3.83 -37.20 16.86
CA ALA A 263 4.24 -35.93 16.24
C ALA A 263 4.06 -35.96 14.71
N ASN A 264 4.41 -37.07 14.06
CA ASN A 264 4.19 -37.25 12.63
C ASN A 264 2.69 -37.31 12.27
N ALA A 265 1.88 -38.00 13.07
CA ALA A 265 0.42 -38.06 12.88
C ALA A 265 -0.23 -36.67 13.03
N ARG A 266 0.14 -35.89 14.06
CA ARG A 266 -0.31 -34.50 14.24
C ARG A 266 0.13 -33.62 13.09
N LYS A 267 1.36 -33.76 12.61
CA LYS A 267 1.87 -33.00 11.45
C LYS A 267 1.04 -33.29 10.19
N LYS A 268 0.69 -34.56 9.95
CA LYS A 268 -0.19 -34.97 8.85
C LYS A 268 -1.58 -34.32 8.98
N LYS A 269 -2.22 -34.41 10.14
CA LYS A 269 -3.54 -33.80 10.39
C LYS A 269 -3.53 -32.28 10.22
N LYS A 270 -2.48 -31.60 10.69
CA LYS A 270 -2.29 -30.16 10.47
C LYS A 270 -2.15 -29.81 8.99
N ALA A 271 -1.44 -30.64 8.21
CA ALA A 271 -1.31 -30.42 6.78
C ALA A 271 -2.65 -30.62 6.05
N GLU A 272 -3.42 -31.64 6.43
CA GLU A 272 -4.78 -31.90 5.92
C GLU A 272 -5.74 -30.78 6.27
N ASP A 273 -5.72 -30.27 7.51
CA ASP A 273 -6.55 -29.14 7.95
C ASP A 273 -6.20 -27.84 7.19
N ASN A 274 -4.92 -27.56 7.01
CA ASN A 274 -4.48 -26.42 6.21
C ASN A 274 -4.91 -26.54 4.74
N ALA A 275 -4.88 -27.76 4.17
CA ALA A 275 -5.37 -28.00 2.82
C ALA A 275 -6.90 -27.83 2.72
N ARG A 276 -7.65 -28.32 3.72
CA ARG A 276 -9.09 -28.13 3.86
C ARG A 276 -9.45 -26.64 3.92
N LEU A 277 -8.79 -25.86 4.78
CA LEU A 277 -9.01 -24.42 4.91
C LEU A 277 -8.70 -23.66 3.61
N ARG A 278 -7.60 -23.99 2.92
CA ARG A 278 -7.27 -23.39 1.62
C ARG A 278 -8.33 -23.67 0.57
N LYS A 279 -8.75 -24.95 0.43
CA LYS A 279 -9.81 -25.33 -0.49
C LYS A 279 -11.11 -24.58 -0.20
N MET A 280 -11.49 -24.51 1.07
CA MET A 280 -12.67 -23.78 1.53
C MET A 280 -12.59 -22.29 1.16
N LEU A 281 -11.42 -21.66 1.33
CA LEU A 281 -11.20 -20.26 1.02
C LEU A 281 -11.23 -19.99 -0.49
N ASP A 282 -10.67 -20.89 -1.30
CA ASP A 282 -10.71 -20.82 -2.76
C ASP A 282 -12.14 -21.01 -3.30
N ASP A 283 -12.91 -21.93 -2.73
CA ASP A 283 -14.33 -22.11 -3.05
C ASP A 283 -15.14 -20.85 -2.71
N ALA A 284 -14.88 -20.22 -1.55
CA ALA A 284 -15.51 -18.97 -1.16
C ALA A 284 -15.13 -17.82 -2.10
N SER A 285 -13.84 -17.63 -2.42
CA SER A 285 -13.37 -16.54 -3.27
C SER A 285 -13.84 -16.66 -4.71
N ALA A 286 -13.96 -17.88 -5.24
CA ALA A 286 -14.54 -18.14 -6.56
C ALA A 286 -16.04 -17.79 -6.62
N GLY A 287 -16.75 -18.00 -5.51
CA GLY A 287 -18.16 -17.65 -5.36
C GLY A 287 -18.44 -16.17 -5.18
N ASP A 288 -17.52 -15.42 -4.56
CA ASP A 288 -17.72 -14.05 -4.09
C ASP A 288 -17.93 -13.04 -5.25
N GLU A 289 -19.09 -12.38 -5.24
CA GLU A 289 -19.47 -11.39 -6.25
C GLU A 289 -18.71 -10.07 -6.14
N ARG A 290 -18.26 -9.71 -4.93
CA ARG A 290 -17.48 -8.48 -4.67
C ARG A 290 -16.13 -8.57 -5.38
N ILE A 291 -15.46 -9.72 -5.26
CA ILE A 291 -14.18 -9.97 -5.96
C ILE A 291 -14.38 -9.87 -7.47
N LYS A 292 -15.45 -10.46 -8.01
CA LYS A 292 -15.78 -10.36 -9.45
C LYS A 292 -15.99 -8.91 -9.86
N ARG A 293 -16.75 -8.14 -9.08
CA ARG A 293 -16.98 -6.70 -9.31
C ARG A 293 -15.68 -5.91 -9.28
N PHE A 294 -14.82 -6.12 -8.28
CA PHE A 294 -13.53 -5.42 -8.18
C PHE A 294 -12.61 -5.76 -9.34
N ARG A 295 -12.57 -7.03 -9.78
CA ARG A 295 -11.80 -7.46 -10.96
C ARG A 295 -12.32 -6.80 -12.25
N GLN A 296 -13.64 -6.73 -12.42
CA GLN A 296 -14.26 -6.06 -13.57
C GLN A 296 -13.95 -4.55 -13.57
N GLN A 297 -14.09 -3.89 -12.42
CA GLN A 297 -13.76 -2.47 -12.28
C GLN A 297 -12.28 -2.19 -12.53
N ALA A 298 -11.38 -3.03 -12.01
CA ALA A 298 -9.94 -2.90 -12.24
C ALA A 298 -9.58 -3.10 -13.73
N ASN A 299 -10.19 -4.09 -14.39
CA ASN A 299 -10.01 -4.30 -15.83
C ASN A 299 -10.57 -3.14 -16.66
N ALA A 300 -11.75 -2.62 -16.30
CA ALA A 300 -12.35 -1.47 -16.96
C ALA A 300 -11.48 -0.21 -16.79
N ALA A 301 -10.97 0.06 -15.59
CA ALA A 301 -10.06 1.16 -15.32
C ALA A 301 -8.74 1.03 -16.10
N LYS A 302 -8.18 -0.18 -16.16
CA LYS A 302 -6.97 -0.48 -16.94
C LYS A 302 -7.20 -0.27 -18.43
N ASN A 303 -8.33 -0.75 -18.96
CA ASN A 303 -8.69 -0.56 -20.37
C ASN A 303 -8.96 0.91 -20.69
N LYS A 304 -9.67 1.63 -19.81
CA LYS A 304 -9.88 3.08 -19.94
C LYS A 304 -8.55 3.83 -19.99
N LYS A 305 -7.63 3.57 -19.06
CA LYS A 305 -6.29 4.17 -19.06
C LYS A 305 -5.48 3.81 -20.31
N LYS A 306 -5.64 2.58 -20.83
CA LYS A 306 -5.02 2.16 -22.09
C LYS A 306 -5.57 2.95 -23.28
N PHE A 307 -6.89 3.07 -23.40
CA PHE A 307 -7.54 3.84 -24.46
C PHE A 307 -7.19 5.34 -24.39
N GLU A 308 -7.18 5.94 -23.19
CA GLU A 308 -6.76 7.33 -23.00
C GLU A 308 -5.30 7.55 -23.42
N ARG A 309 -4.41 6.61 -23.10
CA ARG A 309 -3.01 6.65 -23.54
C ARG A 309 -2.88 6.51 -25.06
N GLU A 310 -3.60 5.58 -25.67
CA GLU A 310 -3.61 5.38 -27.13
C GLU A 310 -4.18 6.60 -27.86
N GLU A 311 -5.24 7.22 -27.34
CA GLU A 311 -5.82 8.44 -27.89
C GLU A 311 -4.86 9.63 -27.76
N ALA A 312 -4.22 9.79 -26.60
CA ALA A 312 -3.21 10.82 -26.39
C ALA A 312 -2.01 10.63 -27.31
N GLU A 313 -1.53 9.40 -27.50
CA GLU A 313 -0.46 9.08 -28.45
C GLU A 313 -0.88 9.35 -29.90
N ARG A 314 -2.12 9.04 -30.28
CA ARG A 314 -2.66 9.34 -31.61
C ARG A 314 -2.72 10.85 -31.85
N LYS A 315 -3.26 11.62 -30.89
CA LYS A 315 -3.32 13.09 -30.97
C LYS A 315 -1.91 13.69 -31.06
N ALA A 316 -0.96 13.22 -30.25
CA ALA A 316 0.42 13.68 -30.30
C ALA A 316 1.11 13.35 -31.63
N LYS A 317 0.86 12.17 -32.21
CA LYS A 317 1.37 11.82 -33.55
C LYS A 317 0.77 12.68 -34.66
N GLU A 318 -0.54 12.94 -34.58
CA GLU A 318 -1.23 13.80 -35.53
C GLU A 318 -0.74 15.25 -35.44
N GLU A 319 -0.60 15.80 -34.23
CA GLU A 319 -0.06 17.13 -33.97
C GLU A 319 1.40 17.24 -34.42
N ALA A 320 2.23 16.23 -34.14
CA ALA A 320 3.61 16.19 -34.63
C ALA A 320 3.69 16.13 -36.16
N ARG A 321 2.78 15.39 -36.82
CA ARG A 321 2.70 15.35 -38.29
C ARG A 321 2.30 16.71 -38.84
N LEU A 322 1.24 17.33 -38.31
CA LEU A 322 0.78 18.65 -38.72
C LEU A 322 1.85 19.72 -38.50
N LYS A 323 2.59 19.67 -37.37
CA LYS A 323 3.71 20.57 -37.11
C LYS A 323 4.85 20.36 -38.10
N LYS A 324 5.20 19.12 -38.42
CA LYS A 324 6.23 18.80 -39.42
C LYS A 324 5.83 19.25 -40.82
N GLU A 325 4.58 19.03 -41.22
CA GLU A 325 4.03 19.50 -42.49
C GLU A 325 4.04 21.03 -42.57
N ALA A 326 3.67 21.73 -41.48
CA ALA A 326 3.74 23.18 -41.41
C ALA A 326 5.18 23.72 -41.45
N GLU A 327 6.13 23.09 -40.74
CA GLU A 327 7.55 23.45 -40.80
C GLU A 327 8.14 23.21 -42.21
N GLU A 328 7.79 22.10 -42.86
CA GLU A 328 8.24 21.80 -44.23
C GLU A 328 7.65 22.80 -45.25
N GLN A 329 6.38 23.16 -45.10
CA GLN A 329 5.74 24.16 -45.96
C GLN A 329 6.35 25.55 -45.74
N ALA A 330 6.57 25.96 -44.48
CA ALA A 330 7.25 27.21 -44.17
C ALA A 330 8.70 27.24 -44.69
N ALA A 331 9.41 26.10 -44.65
CA ALA A 331 10.76 25.98 -45.21
C ALA A 331 10.76 26.09 -46.74
N LYS A 332 9.79 25.47 -47.43
CA LYS A 332 9.62 25.60 -48.89
C LYS A 332 9.30 27.04 -49.29
N GLU A 333 8.37 27.70 -48.60
CA GLU A 333 8.02 29.10 -48.84
C GLU A 333 9.22 30.04 -48.58
N ALA A 334 10.00 29.79 -47.52
CA ALA A 334 11.21 30.55 -47.23
C ALA A 334 12.30 30.34 -48.30
N GLU A 335 12.47 29.11 -48.80
CA GLU A 335 13.42 28.81 -49.88
C GLU A 335 13.01 29.46 -51.20
N GLU A 336 11.73 29.41 -51.57
CA GLU A 336 11.21 30.11 -52.76
C GLU A 336 11.42 31.63 -52.66
N LYS A 337 11.07 32.22 -51.51
CA LYS A 337 11.29 33.64 -51.27
C LYS A 337 12.77 34.01 -51.36
N ALA A 338 13.67 33.20 -50.77
CA ALA A 338 15.11 33.42 -50.85
C ALA A 338 15.66 33.28 -52.29
N LYS A 339 15.10 32.36 -53.10
CA LYS A 339 15.45 32.25 -54.53
C LYS A 339 14.99 33.48 -55.31
N ALA A 340 13.75 33.93 -55.09
CA ALA A 340 13.21 35.13 -55.72
C ALA A 340 14.04 36.39 -55.35
N ASP A 341 14.39 36.54 -54.07
CA ASP A 341 15.22 37.65 -53.59
C ASP A 341 16.63 37.63 -54.21
N ARG A 342 17.26 36.45 -54.31
CA ARG A 342 18.57 36.30 -54.97
C ARG A 342 18.52 36.64 -56.46
N GLU A 343 17.45 36.25 -57.16
CA GLU A 343 17.28 36.57 -58.58
C GLU A 343 17.04 38.07 -58.78
N ALA A 344 16.21 38.69 -57.95
CA ALA A 344 15.99 40.13 -57.95
C ALA A 344 17.28 40.90 -57.68
N GLN A 345 18.09 40.47 -56.70
CA GLN A 345 19.39 41.08 -56.42
C GLN A 345 20.40 40.93 -57.57
N LYS A 346 20.41 39.78 -58.27
CA LYS A 346 21.25 39.59 -59.47
C LYS A 346 20.84 40.56 -60.58
N LYS A 347 19.54 40.67 -60.88
CA LYS A 347 19.00 41.60 -61.89
C LYS A 347 19.33 43.05 -61.53
N ALA A 348 19.18 43.44 -60.26
CA ALA A 348 19.52 44.78 -59.79
C ALA A 348 21.02 45.09 -59.93
N LYS A 349 21.91 44.15 -59.56
CA LYS A 349 23.36 44.32 -59.72
C LYS A 349 23.79 44.43 -61.18
N GLU A 350 23.15 43.69 -62.09
CA GLU A 350 23.44 43.76 -63.52
C GLU A 350 22.98 45.09 -64.12
N ALA A 351 21.77 45.54 -63.78
CA ALA A 351 21.25 46.84 -64.19
C ALA A 351 22.16 48.00 -63.71
N ALA A 352 22.63 47.96 -62.46
CA ALA A 352 23.55 48.94 -61.91
C ALA A 352 24.90 48.98 -62.65
N LYS A 353 25.49 47.82 -62.97
CA LYS A 353 26.73 47.74 -63.77
C LYS A 353 26.56 48.33 -65.17
N ASN A 354 25.42 48.08 -65.81
CA ASN A 354 25.11 48.61 -67.13
C ASN A 354 24.90 50.13 -67.11
N ALA A 355 24.25 50.65 -66.07
CA ALA A 355 24.09 52.10 -65.85
C ALA A 355 25.45 52.81 -65.69
N VAL A 356 26.34 52.29 -64.84
CA VAL A 356 27.69 52.85 -64.64
C VAL A 356 28.49 52.86 -65.95
N LYS A 357 28.45 51.78 -66.74
CA LYS A 357 29.13 51.73 -68.05
C LYS A 357 28.60 52.80 -69.02
N LYS A 358 27.28 53.02 -69.04
CA LYS A 358 26.65 54.05 -69.87
C LYS A 358 27.10 55.45 -69.44
N ASN A 359 27.11 55.73 -68.14
CA ASN A 359 27.51 57.03 -67.60
C ASN A 359 29.00 57.33 -67.85
N LYS A 360 29.90 56.34 -67.72
CA LYS A 360 31.32 56.50 -68.10
C LYS A 360 31.52 56.88 -69.57
N ARG A 361 30.69 56.34 -70.47
CA ARG A 361 30.74 56.69 -71.89
C ARG A 361 30.29 58.12 -72.14
N VAL A 362 29.24 58.58 -71.46
CA VAL A 362 28.77 59.97 -71.55
C VAL A 362 29.87 60.94 -71.09
N LEU A 363 30.54 60.63 -69.98
CA LEU A 363 31.64 61.44 -69.45
C LEU A 363 32.79 61.57 -70.45
N LYS A 364 33.30 60.46 -70.99
CA LYS A 364 34.36 60.48 -72.02
C LYS A 364 33.90 61.13 -73.33
N GLY A 365 32.63 60.96 -73.70
CA GLY A 365 32.04 61.58 -74.88
C GLY A 365 31.99 63.10 -74.77
N SER A 366 31.63 63.64 -73.60
CA SER A 366 31.46 65.08 -73.40
C SER A 366 32.73 65.89 -73.72
N VAL A 367 33.91 65.42 -73.29
CA VAL A 367 35.17 66.13 -73.58
C VAL A 367 35.60 66.00 -75.04
N LYS A 368 35.19 64.92 -75.73
CA LYS A 368 35.37 64.78 -77.17
C LYS A 368 34.46 65.74 -77.93
N ASP A 369 33.20 65.86 -77.51
CA ASP A 369 32.23 66.80 -78.09
C ASP A 369 32.66 68.27 -77.88
N ALA A 370 33.41 68.56 -76.82
CA ALA A 370 34.06 69.85 -76.57
C ALA A 370 35.41 70.04 -77.29
N ASN A 371 35.77 69.16 -78.23
CA ASN A 371 37.08 69.15 -78.91
C ASN A 371 38.28 69.21 -77.93
N TYR A 372 38.16 68.51 -76.79
CA TYR A 372 39.15 68.49 -75.71
C TYR A 372 39.59 69.89 -75.25
N PHE A 373 38.69 70.86 -75.37
CA PHE A 373 38.89 72.28 -75.05
C PHE A 373 40.05 72.93 -75.83
N ALA A 374 40.33 72.45 -77.06
CA ALA A 374 41.26 73.10 -77.97
C ALA A 374 40.71 74.43 -78.51
N ALA A 375 41.61 75.29 -79.00
CA ALA A 375 41.22 76.62 -79.49
C ALA A 375 40.25 76.51 -80.69
N PRO A 376 39.26 77.42 -80.81
CA PRO A 376 38.27 77.37 -81.89
C PRO A 376 38.94 77.32 -83.26
N GLY A 377 38.60 76.30 -84.07
CA GLY A 377 39.15 76.12 -85.43
C GLY A 377 40.48 75.38 -85.49
N THR A 378 40.97 74.79 -84.38
CA THR A 378 42.16 73.92 -84.35
C THR A 378 41.84 72.53 -83.83
N ASP A 379 42.49 71.51 -84.38
CA ASP A 379 42.38 70.13 -83.88
C ASP A 379 43.20 69.96 -82.60
N ALA A 380 42.64 69.23 -81.63
CA ALA A 380 43.34 68.95 -80.38
C ALA A 380 44.59 68.08 -80.62
N SER A 381 45.72 68.49 -80.05
CA SER A 381 46.97 67.71 -80.11
C SER A 381 46.83 66.40 -79.32
N ALA A 382 47.58 65.36 -79.71
CA ALA A 382 47.57 64.07 -79.01
C ALA A 382 47.89 64.20 -77.50
N ALA A 383 48.79 65.12 -77.13
CA ALA A 383 49.14 65.39 -75.73
C ALA A 383 47.98 66.04 -74.95
N GLN A 384 47.18 66.89 -75.60
CA GLN A 384 46.02 67.53 -74.98
C GLN A 384 44.85 66.55 -74.80
N ILE A 385 44.61 65.68 -75.79
CA ILE A 385 43.61 64.61 -75.71
C ILE A 385 43.94 63.67 -74.53
N ASP A 386 45.20 63.26 -74.41
CA ASP A 386 45.66 62.37 -73.35
C ASP A 386 45.52 63.03 -71.96
N ALA A 387 45.94 64.29 -71.82
CA ALA A 387 45.81 65.02 -70.56
C ALA A 387 44.35 65.20 -70.11
N VAL A 388 43.45 65.56 -71.04
CA VAL A 388 42.01 65.73 -70.74
C VAL A 388 41.34 64.41 -70.42
N LEU A 389 41.65 63.34 -71.15
CA LEU A 389 41.09 62.02 -70.87
C LEU A 389 41.62 61.41 -69.57
N SER A 390 42.90 61.65 -69.24
CA SER A 390 43.50 61.24 -67.96
C SER A 390 42.81 61.94 -66.79
N ASP A 391 42.52 63.24 -66.90
CA ASP A 391 41.78 63.99 -65.89
C ASP A 391 40.33 63.49 -65.77
N VAL A 392 39.67 63.14 -66.88
CA VAL A 392 38.33 62.52 -66.88
C VAL A 392 38.36 61.18 -66.16
N GLU A 393 39.39 60.36 -66.40
CA GLU A 393 39.56 59.06 -65.74
C GLU A 393 39.86 59.21 -64.25
N LEU A 394 40.65 60.22 -63.87
CA LEU A 394 40.91 60.56 -62.49
C LEU A 394 39.60 60.92 -61.77
N VAL A 395 38.79 61.80 -62.35
CA VAL A 395 37.48 62.16 -61.79
C VAL A 395 36.54 60.94 -61.73
N GLN A 396 36.50 60.10 -62.77
CA GLN A 396 35.74 58.84 -62.78
C GLN A 396 36.15 57.86 -61.67
N GLY A 397 37.42 57.89 -61.26
CA GLY A 397 37.93 57.08 -60.16
C GLY A 397 37.58 57.60 -58.77
N LYS A 398 37.06 58.83 -58.65
CA LYS A 398 36.74 59.48 -57.37
C LYS A 398 35.25 59.64 -57.10
N ILE A 399 34.41 59.48 -58.11
CA ILE A 399 32.94 59.54 -57.98
C ILE A 399 32.32 58.16 -57.88
N ASP A 400 31.29 58.01 -57.03
CA ASP A 400 30.47 56.80 -56.97
C ASP A 400 29.47 56.72 -58.14
N ALA A 401 28.66 55.65 -58.20
CA ALA A 401 27.75 55.41 -59.31
C ALA A 401 26.63 56.48 -59.43
N ASP A 402 26.19 57.04 -58.30
CA ASP A 402 25.12 58.04 -58.24
C ASP A 402 25.68 59.41 -58.58
N GLU A 403 26.85 59.77 -58.05
CA GLU A 403 27.62 60.96 -58.43
C GLU A 403 27.95 60.92 -59.93
N MET A 404 28.33 59.76 -60.47
CA MET A 404 28.60 59.55 -61.90
C MET A 404 27.35 59.68 -62.76
N ALA A 405 26.19 59.22 -62.29
CA ALA A 405 24.91 59.42 -62.98
C ALA A 405 24.49 60.89 -62.98
N ALA A 406 24.66 61.60 -61.87
CA ALA A 406 24.36 63.02 -61.76
C ALA A 406 25.25 63.86 -62.69
N LEU A 407 26.56 63.59 -62.72
CA LEU A 407 27.50 64.26 -63.61
C LEU A 407 27.25 63.94 -65.09
N ALA A 408 27.01 62.66 -65.41
CA ALA A 408 26.61 62.27 -66.75
C ALA A 408 25.31 62.95 -67.17
N GLY A 409 24.33 63.08 -66.27
CA GLY A 409 23.07 63.79 -66.52
C GLY A 409 23.28 65.28 -66.84
N LYS A 410 24.20 65.96 -66.15
CA LYS A 410 24.56 67.36 -66.41
C LYS A 410 25.28 67.54 -67.75
N LEU A 411 26.11 66.58 -68.14
CA LEU A 411 26.91 66.65 -69.38
C LEU A 411 26.17 66.12 -70.62
N ASN A 412 25.15 65.29 -70.43
CA ASN A 412 24.44 64.65 -71.52
C ASN A 412 23.65 65.69 -72.35
N GLY A 413 23.98 65.80 -73.64
CA GLY A 413 23.30 66.68 -74.57
C GLY A 413 23.88 68.10 -74.66
N LEU A 414 24.87 68.46 -73.84
CA LEU A 414 25.64 69.69 -74.01
C LEU A 414 26.51 69.59 -75.26
N LYS A 415 26.61 70.70 -76.02
CA LYS A 415 27.42 70.80 -77.26
C LYS A 415 28.34 72.01 -77.27
N VAL A 416 28.21 72.90 -76.30
CA VAL A 416 29.02 74.10 -76.16
C VAL A 416 30.21 73.77 -75.28
N ALA A 417 31.42 73.96 -75.79
CA ALA A 417 32.65 73.57 -75.09
C ALA A 417 32.79 74.26 -73.71
N ASP A 418 32.39 75.52 -73.59
CA ASP A 418 32.45 76.27 -72.34
C ASP A 418 31.46 75.76 -71.29
N GLU A 419 30.26 75.35 -71.70
CA GLU A 419 29.26 74.75 -70.79
C GLU A 419 29.70 73.37 -70.29
N ILE A 420 30.30 72.57 -71.18
CA ILE A 420 30.90 71.28 -70.84
C ILE A 420 32.07 71.50 -69.86
N LYS A 421 32.92 72.49 -70.12
CA LYS A 421 34.05 72.84 -69.25
C LYS A 421 33.59 73.33 -67.88
N ALA A 422 32.53 74.15 -67.83
CA ALA A 422 31.95 74.61 -66.57
C ALA A 422 31.39 73.45 -65.75
N ALA A 423 30.67 72.51 -66.36
CA ALA A 423 30.16 71.33 -65.68
C ALA A 423 31.28 70.42 -65.12
N TRP A 424 32.39 70.29 -65.84
CA TRP A 424 33.58 69.59 -65.35
C TRP A 424 34.32 70.35 -64.23
N SER A 425 34.50 71.67 -64.39
CA SER A 425 35.13 72.54 -63.38
C SER A 425 34.35 72.55 -62.08
N ASP A 426 33.02 72.65 -62.13
CA ASP A 426 32.15 72.61 -60.96
C ASP A 426 32.25 71.28 -60.22
N GLU A 427 32.34 70.18 -60.96
CA GLU A 427 32.52 68.86 -60.37
C GLU A 427 33.92 68.68 -59.76
N VAL A 428 34.97 69.16 -60.43
CA VAL A 428 36.33 69.15 -59.88
C VAL A 428 36.38 69.98 -58.59
N LYS A 429 35.75 71.17 -58.56
CA LYS A 429 35.63 72.00 -57.35
C LYS A 429 34.87 71.28 -56.24
N ARG A 430 33.76 70.61 -56.57
CA ARG A 430 33.00 69.80 -55.59
C ARG A 430 33.85 68.69 -55.01
N LEU A 431 34.62 67.98 -55.84
CA LEU A 431 35.50 66.88 -55.42
C LEU A 431 36.68 67.36 -54.58
N VAL A 432 37.24 68.52 -54.90
CA VAL A 432 38.26 69.19 -54.08
C VAL A 432 37.67 69.60 -52.73
N GLY A 433 36.49 70.24 -52.72
CA GLY A 433 35.79 70.61 -51.49
C GLY A 433 35.35 69.42 -50.62
N ALA A 434 35.11 68.27 -51.24
CA ALA A 434 34.82 67.00 -50.55
C ALA A 434 36.09 66.21 -50.15
N GLY A 435 37.30 66.73 -50.42
CA GLY A 435 38.58 66.08 -50.11
C GLY A 435 38.90 64.83 -50.95
N LYS A 436 38.16 64.59 -52.04
CA LYS A 436 38.35 63.44 -52.95
C LYS A 436 39.40 63.70 -54.04
N LEU A 437 39.69 64.98 -54.33
CA LEU A 437 40.78 65.47 -55.19
C LEU A 437 41.59 66.56 -54.46
N LYS A 438 42.85 66.74 -54.84
CA LYS A 438 43.68 67.85 -54.32
C LYS A 438 43.60 69.06 -55.25
N GLU A 439 43.87 70.24 -54.71
CA GLU A 439 44.03 71.44 -55.55
C GLU A 439 45.16 71.23 -56.56
N GLY A 440 44.84 71.41 -57.84
CA GLY A 440 45.75 71.12 -58.94
C GLY A 440 45.71 69.68 -59.46
N ASP A 441 44.83 68.81 -58.96
CA ASP A 441 44.45 67.60 -59.69
C ASP A 441 43.42 67.96 -60.78
N ALA A 442 43.35 67.16 -61.86
CA ALA A 442 42.44 67.38 -62.98
C ALA A 442 42.57 68.77 -63.66
N LYS A 443 43.81 69.29 -63.79
CA LYS A 443 44.10 70.68 -64.21
C LYS A 443 43.52 71.09 -65.55
N THR A 444 43.32 70.15 -66.46
CA THR A 444 42.79 70.44 -67.80
C THR A 444 41.26 70.56 -67.80
N LEU A 445 40.61 70.03 -66.77
CA LEU A 445 39.16 70.08 -66.53
C LEU A 445 38.74 71.16 -65.52
N ALA A 446 39.68 71.61 -64.68
CA ALA A 446 39.47 72.55 -63.57
C ALA A 446 39.18 73.99 -64.02
#